data_AF-A0A966YGP9-F1
#
_entry.id   AF-A0A966YGP9-F1
#
_cell.length_a   1.000
_cell.length_b   1.000
_cell.length_c   1.000
_cell.angle_alpha   90.00
_cell.angle_beta   90.00
_cell.angle_gamma   90.00
#
_symmetry.space_group_name_H-M   'P 1'
#
loop_
_entity.id
_entity.type
_entity.pdbx_description
1 polymer ?
#
loop_
_entity_poly.entity_id
_entity_poly.type
_entity_poly.pdbx_seq_one_letter_code
_entity_poly.pdbx_strand_id
1 'polypeptide(L)'
;MDSFAKLVAVSALLLSVSSSAADSAVPRPNIVLINADDLGYGDLSCYGATKMKTPNIDRLATEGRRFTDAHSASAVCSPSRYGLLTGQYPLRKNFWGPT
;
A
#
# COMPACT_ATOMS: atom_id res chain seq x y z
N MET A 1 34.55 47.72 20.42
CA MET A 1 33.62 46.89 21.21
C MET A 1 32.42 46.41 20.38
N ASP A 2 32.08 47.09 19.27
CA ASP A 2 30.89 46.77 18.46
C ASP A 2 31.02 45.53 17.55
N SER A 3 32.22 45.18 17.08
CA SER A 3 32.41 43.97 16.26
C SER A 3 32.28 42.67 17.06
N PHE A 4 32.57 42.70 18.36
CA PHE A 4 32.45 41.53 19.23
C PHE A 4 30.98 41.19 19.51
N ALA A 5 30.15 42.21 19.73
CA ALA A 5 28.70 42.05 19.88
C ALA A 5 28.03 41.49 18.61
N LYS A 6 28.48 41.93 17.42
CA LYS A 6 28.00 41.39 16.14
C LYS A 6 28.39 39.92 15.94
N LEU A 7 29.61 39.54 16.33
CA LEU A 7 30.09 38.16 16.21
C LEU A 7 29.31 37.20 17.14
N VAL A 8 29.02 37.63 18.37
CA VAL A 8 28.20 36.88 19.33
C VAL A 8 26.75 36.76 18.86
N ALA A 9 26.18 37.83 18.29
CA ALA A 9 24.82 37.81 17.75
C ALA A 9 24.68 36.86 16.53
N VAL A 10 25.68 36.82 15.63
CA VAL A 10 25.69 35.89 14.49
C VAL A 10 25.86 34.44 14.96
N SER A 11 26.70 34.20 15.97
CA SER A 11 26.84 32.87 16.58
C SER A 11 25.54 32.40 17.24
N ALA A 12 24.80 33.26 17.94
CA ALA A 12 23.53 32.92 18.58
C ALA A 12 22.42 32.64 17.55
N LEU A 13 22.44 33.36 16.41
CA LEU A 13 21.52 33.14 15.30
C LEU A 13 21.78 31.81 14.57
N LEU A 14 23.06 31.41 14.46
CA LEU A 14 23.46 30.12 13.87
C LEU A 14 23.12 28.93 14.79
N LEU A 15 23.17 29.10 16.13
CA LEU A 15 22.79 28.04 17.07
C LEU A 15 21.26 27.80 17.15
N SER A 16 20.44 28.79 16.83
CA SER A 16 18.98 28.66 16.89
C SER A 16 18.36 27.91 15.69
N VAL A 17 19.15 27.62 14.65
CA VAL A 17 18.73 26.84 13.46
C VAL A 17 18.91 25.33 13.66
N SER A 18 19.40 24.88 14.82
CA SER A 18 19.27 23.48 15.24
C SER A 18 17.87 23.24 15.83
N SER A 19 16.82 23.59 15.07
CA SER A 19 15.47 23.16 15.38
C SER A 19 15.43 21.66 15.21
N SER A 20 15.28 20.96 16.34
CA SER A 20 15.02 19.53 16.43
C SER A 20 13.98 19.14 15.38
N ALA A 21 14.43 18.49 14.31
CA ALA A 21 13.56 17.68 13.49
C ALA A 21 13.09 16.56 14.42
N ALA A 22 12.02 16.82 15.16
CA ALA A 22 11.32 15.81 15.91
C ALA A 22 10.99 14.72 14.91
N ASP A 23 11.69 13.59 15.04
CA ASP A 23 11.47 12.35 14.33
C ASP A 23 10.08 11.87 14.75
N SER A 24 9.06 12.50 14.17
CA SER A 24 7.67 12.11 14.30
C SER A 24 7.59 10.84 13.50
N ALA A 25 7.98 9.72 14.14
CA ALA A 25 7.97 8.40 13.55
C ALA A 25 6.61 8.22 12.89
N VAL A 26 6.60 8.26 11.55
CA VAL A 26 5.35 8.17 10.78
C VAL A 26 4.66 6.90 11.24
N PRO A 27 3.44 6.99 11.80
CA PRO A 27 2.77 5.82 12.31
C PRO A 27 2.68 4.78 11.20
N ARG A 28 3.23 3.58 11.44
CA ARG A 28 3.17 2.50 10.46
C ARG A 28 1.72 2.07 10.34
N PRO A 29 1.11 2.14 9.15
CA PRO A 29 -0.28 1.73 8.99
C PRO A 29 -0.39 0.21 9.20
N ASN A 30 -1.54 -0.23 9.71
CA ASN A 30 -1.90 -1.64 9.68
C ASN A 30 -2.28 -2.03 8.26
N ILE A 31 -1.80 -3.20 7.79
CA ILE A 31 -2.13 -3.74 6.48
C ILE A 31 -3.02 -4.96 6.68
N VAL A 32 -4.23 -4.93 6.13
CA VAL A 32 -5.17 -6.06 6.12
C VAL A 32 -5.34 -6.52 4.67
N LEU A 33 -4.90 -7.75 4.37
CA LEU A 33 -5.06 -8.38 3.07
C LEU A 33 -6.25 -9.34 3.10
N ILE A 34 -7.29 -9.05 2.32
CA ILE A 34 -8.46 -9.92 2.13
C ILE A 34 -8.34 -10.56 0.74
N ASN A 35 -8.17 -11.87 0.70
CA ASN A 35 -8.06 -12.64 -0.55
C ASN A 35 -9.20 -13.67 -0.62
N ALA A 36 -10.08 -13.54 -1.62
CA ALA A 36 -11.18 -14.48 -1.87
C ALA A 36 -10.76 -15.52 -2.92
N ASP A 37 -11.16 -16.78 -2.73
CA ASP A 37 -10.91 -17.84 -3.71
C ASP A 37 -12.02 -17.88 -4.77
N ASP A 38 -11.63 -18.12 -6.02
CA ASP A 38 -12.53 -18.25 -7.18
C ASP A 38 -13.56 -17.12 -7.40
N LEU A 39 -13.30 -15.91 -6.86
CA LEU A 39 -14.15 -14.74 -7.09
C LEU A 39 -13.91 -14.15 -8.49
N GLY A 40 -14.92 -14.21 -9.35
CA GLY A 40 -14.88 -13.65 -10.69
C GLY A 40 -15.00 -12.13 -10.71
N TYR A 41 -14.42 -11.50 -11.75
CA TYR A 41 -14.47 -10.04 -11.94
C TYR A 41 -15.91 -9.49 -11.98
N GLY A 42 -16.84 -10.24 -12.58
CA GLY A 42 -18.24 -9.84 -12.73
C GLY A 42 -19.16 -10.20 -11.55
N ASP A 43 -18.64 -10.74 -10.45
CA ASP A 43 -19.46 -11.25 -9.35
C ASP A 43 -19.86 -10.18 -8.32
N LEU A 44 -19.15 -9.05 -8.32
CA LEU A 44 -19.37 -7.94 -7.38
C LEU A 44 -20.24 -6.85 -7.99
N SER A 45 -21.14 -6.25 -7.20
CA SER A 45 -22.03 -5.20 -7.69
C SER A 45 -21.28 -3.94 -8.15
N CYS A 46 -20.17 -3.57 -7.50
CA CYS A 46 -19.29 -2.49 -7.95
C CYS A 46 -18.56 -2.75 -9.30
N TYR A 47 -18.63 -3.98 -9.83
CA TYR A 47 -18.14 -4.35 -11.17
C TYR A 47 -19.27 -4.69 -12.16
N GLY A 48 -20.52 -4.46 -11.78
CA GLY A 48 -21.69 -4.60 -12.67
C GLY A 48 -22.55 -5.84 -12.41
N ALA A 49 -22.28 -6.62 -11.36
CA ALA A 49 -23.17 -7.72 -10.99
C ALA A 49 -24.57 -7.20 -10.64
N THR A 50 -25.61 -7.77 -11.26
CA THR A 50 -27.01 -7.39 -11.01
C THR A 50 -27.76 -8.36 -10.12
N LYS A 51 -27.28 -9.62 -10.03
CA LYS A 51 -27.92 -10.69 -9.25
C LYS A 51 -27.48 -10.72 -7.80
N MET A 52 -26.25 -10.31 -7.50
CA MET A 52 -25.66 -10.34 -6.17
C MET A 52 -25.50 -8.91 -5.64
N LYS A 53 -25.72 -8.74 -4.34
CA LYS A 53 -25.49 -7.45 -3.65
C LYS A 53 -24.27 -7.60 -2.74
N THR A 54 -23.25 -6.77 -2.94
CA THR A 54 -22.02 -6.79 -2.15
C THR A 54 -21.77 -5.45 -1.45
N PRO A 55 -22.71 -4.97 -0.59
CA PRO A 55 -22.69 -3.60 -0.08
C PRO A 55 -21.42 -3.23 0.71
N ASN A 56 -20.82 -4.19 1.43
CA ASN A 56 -19.57 -3.95 2.16
C ASN A 56 -18.37 -3.76 1.21
N ILE A 57 -18.31 -4.52 0.11
CA ILE A 57 -17.25 -4.41 -0.88
C ILE A 57 -17.46 -3.16 -1.74
N ASP A 58 -18.71 -2.82 -2.06
CA ASP A 58 -19.06 -1.59 -2.77
C ASP A 58 -18.66 -0.35 -1.97
N ARG A 59 -18.84 -0.39 -0.64
CA ARG A 59 -18.37 0.65 0.27
C ARG A 59 -16.85 0.79 0.24
N LEU A 60 -16.10 -0.32 0.32
CA LEU A 60 -14.63 -0.30 0.19
C LEU A 60 -14.18 0.28 -1.16
N ALA A 61 -14.86 -0.06 -2.26
CA ALA A 61 -14.55 0.46 -3.58
C ALA A 61 -14.83 1.98 -3.71
N THR A 62 -15.84 2.49 -3.00
CA THR A 62 -16.25 3.90 -3.04
C THR A 62 -15.40 4.77 -2.11
N GLU A 63 -15.06 4.27 -0.92
CA GLU A 63 -14.20 4.96 0.06
C GLU A 63 -12.71 4.86 -0.32
N GLY A 64 -12.35 4.00 -1.27
CA GLY A 64 -10.98 3.69 -1.65
C GLY A 64 -10.71 3.79 -3.15
N ARG A 65 -9.95 2.82 -3.66
CA ARG A 65 -9.56 2.73 -5.07
C ARG A 65 -10.03 1.38 -5.61
N ARG A 66 -10.72 1.40 -6.75
CA ARG A 66 -11.17 0.21 -7.47
C ARG A 66 -10.36 0.05 -8.75
N PHE A 67 -9.75 -1.12 -8.94
CA PHE A 67 -8.99 -1.45 -10.15
C PHE A 67 -9.88 -2.16 -11.16
N THR A 68 -10.01 -1.64 -12.37
CA THR A 68 -10.78 -2.27 -13.47
C THR A 68 -9.92 -3.14 -14.37
N ASP A 69 -8.61 -3.15 -14.13
CA ASP A 69 -7.61 -3.93 -14.84
C ASP A 69 -6.62 -4.47 -13.80
N ALA A 70 -6.92 -5.65 -13.27
CA ALA A 70 -6.12 -6.33 -12.26
C ALA A 70 -6.06 -7.83 -12.59
N HIS A 71 -4.86 -8.38 -12.67
CA HIS A 71 -4.63 -9.75 -13.10
C HIS A 71 -3.95 -10.59 -12.01
N SER A 72 -4.39 -11.83 -11.88
CA SER A 72 -3.66 -12.83 -11.11
C SER A 72 -2.41 -13.29 -11.89
N ALA A 73 -1.33 -13.59 -11.18
CA ALA A 73 -0.12 -14.15 -11.78
C ALA A 73 -0.33 -15.56 -12.36
N SER A 74 -1.41 -16.25 -11.96
CA SER A 74 -1.83 -17.55 -12.50
C SER A 74 -3.32 -17.78 -12.27
N ALA A 75 -3.95 -18.61 -13.11
CA ALA A 75 -5.34 -19.05 -12.94
C ALA A 75 -5.49 -20.22 -11.94
N VAL A 76 -4.40 -20.72 -11.35
CA VAL A 76 -4.43 -21.81 -10.34
C VAL A 76 -4.14 -21.23 -8.95
N CYS A 77 -4.81 -21.74 -7.92
CA CYS A 77 -4.79 -21.22 -6.55
C CYS A 77 -3.37 -21.12 -5.96
N SER A 78 -2.60 -22.20 -5.96
CA SER A 78 -1.24 -22.24 -5.39
C SER A 78 -0.30 -21.23 -6.08
N PRO A 79 -0.13 -21.22 -7.42
CA PRO A 79 0.73 -20.24 -8.08
C PRO A 79 0.20 -18.80 -8.02
N SER A 80 -1.12 -18.58 -7.98
CA SER A 80 -1.69 -17.25 -7.71
C SER A 80 -1.21 -16.71 -6.35
N ARG A 81 -1.38 -17.51 -5.29
CA ARG A 81 -0.96 -17.16 -3.92
C ARG A 81 0.56 -17.00 -3.82
N TYR A 82 1.33 -17.82 -4.54
CA TYR A 82 2.79 -17.66 -4.63
C TYR A 82 3.16 -16.27 -5.15
N GLY A 83 2.54 -15.83 -6.25
CA GLY A 83 2.78 -14.50 -6.81
C GLY A 83 2.43 -13.37 -5.84
N LEU A 84 1.28 -13.48 -5.17
CA LEU A 84 0.81 -12.50 -4.19
C LEU A 84 1.74 -12.37 -2.98
N LEU A 85 2.21 -13.49 -2.42
CA LEU A 85 3.00 -13.51 -1.18
C LEU A 85 4.48 -13.19 -1.41
N THR A 86 5.03 -13.55 -2.57
CA THR A 86 6.47 -13.42 -2.85
C THR A 86 6.81 -12.22 -3.74
N GLY A 87 5.83 -11.67 -4.45
CA GLY A 87 6.07 -10.66 -5.49
C GLY A 87 6.83 -11.22 -6.70
N GLN A 88 6.94 -12.54 -6.85
CA GLN A 88 7.65 -13.19 -7.95
C GLN A 88 6.70 -13.95 -8.86
N TYR A 89 6.97 -13.91 -10.16
CA TYR A 89 6.24 -14.74 -11.13
C TYR A 89 6.45 -16.24 -10.84
N PRO A 90 5.38 -17.04 -10.73
CA PRO A 90 5.47 -18.49 -10.50
C PRO A 90 6.32 -19.23 -11.55
N LEU A 91 6.27 -18.75 -12.81
CA LEU A 91 7.11 -19.20 -13.92
C LEU A 91 8.60 -19.26 -13.55
N ARG A 92 9.13 -18.29 -12.78
CA ARG A 92 10.56 -18.25 -12.41
C ARG A 92 10.98 -19.39 -11.49
N LYS A 93 10.01 -20.07 -10.84
CA LYS A 93 10.25 -21.22 -9.97
C LYS A 93 9.67 -22.52 -10.53
N ASN A 94 9.24 -22.51 -11.79
CA ASN A 94 8.58 -23.65 -12.43
C ASN A 94 7.36 -24.17 -11.63
N PHE A 95 6.63 -23.26 -10.97
CA PHE A 95 5.54 -23.59 -10.07
C PHE A 95 4.19 -23.40 -10.77
N TRP A 96 3.57 -24.51 -11.20
CA TRP A 96 2.42 -24.51 -12.11
C TRP A 96 1.21 -25.29 -11.61
N GLY A 97 1.43 -26.28 -10.74
CA GLY A 97 0.39 -27.22 -10.34
C GLY A 97 -0.26 -26.87 -8.99
N PRO A 98 -1.46 -27.41 -8.74
CA PRO A 98 -1.98 -27.52 -7.38
C PRO A 98 -1.11 -28.57 -6.65
N THR A 99 -0.13 -28.11 -5.89
CA THR A 99 0.49 -28.93 -4.84
C THR A 99 -0.41 -28.99 -3.63
#